data_AF-A0A7C2MJS3-F1
#
_entry.id   AF-A0A7C2MJS3-F1
#
_cell.length_a   1.000
_cell.length_b   1.000
_cell.length_c   1.000
_cell.angle_alpha   90.00
_cell.angle_beta   90.00
_cell.angle_gamma   90.00
#
_symmetry.space_group_name_H-M   'P 1'
#
loop_
_entity.id
_entity.type
_entity.pdbx_description
1 polymer ?
#
loop_
_entity_poly.entity_id
_entity_poly.type
_entity_poly.pdbx_seq_one_letter_code
_entity_poly.pdbx_strand_id
1 'polypeptide(L)'
;MSISGKTRVCAIIGDPVDHSLSPVMHNAAFKELGLNLVYVAFTVTAKDLKHAVLGAKSLGLKGLNVTMPHKNEVMEYLDDLDLSAKSVGAVNTILN
;
A
#
# COMPACT_ATOMS: atom_id res chain seq x y z
N MET A 1 -7.64 -10.66 16.35
CA MET A 1 -8.43 -9.75 15.51
C MET A 1 -9.39 -10.61 14.70
N SER A 2 -10.69 -10.30 14.70
CA SER A 2 -11.65 -11.03 13.88
C SER A 2 -11.87 -10.25 12.59
N ILE A 3 -11.66 -10.89 11.45
CA ILE A 3 -11.89 -10.29 10.12
C ILE A 3 -13.35 -10.51 9.75
N SER A 4 -14.01 -9.46 9.25
CA SER A 4 -15.40 -9.49 8.80
C SER A 4 -15.57 -8.71 7.50
N GLY A 5 -16.77 -8.72 6.91
CA GLY A 5 -17.09 -7.88 5.75
C GLY A 5 -16.99 -6.37 5.99
N LYS A 6 -16.76 -5.92 7.23
CA LYS A 6 -16.53 -4.51 7.58
C LYS A 6 -15.04 -4.15 7.70
N THR A 7 -14.14 -5.14 7.65
CA THR A 7 -12.70 -4.93 7.82
C THR A 7 -12.12 -4.23 6.61
N ARG A 8 -11.34 -3.16 6.83
CA ARG A 8 -10.69 -2.41 5.75
C ARG A 8 -9.27 -2.94 5.51
N VAL A 9 -8.76 -2.75 4.31
CA VAL A 9 -7.45 -3.28 3.90
C VAL A 9 -6.49 -2.12 3.61
N CYS A 10 -5.31 -2.16 4.22
CA CYS A 10 -4.11 -1.48 3.77
C CYS A 10 -3.16 -2.53 3.18
N ALA A 11 -2.23 -2.14 2.31
CA ALA A 11 -1.26 -3.09 1.78
C ALA A 11 0.10 -2.48 1.51
N ILE A 12 1.10 -3.32 1.27
CA ILE A 12 2.38 -2.95 0.66
C ILE A 12 2.51 -3.65 -0.70
N ILE A 13 2.98 -2.91 -1.71
CA ILE A 13 3.31 -3.45 -3.04
C ILE A 13 4.82 -3.32 -3.31
N GLY A 14 5.40 -4.33 -3.94
CA GLY A 14 6.82 -4.41 -4.30
C GLY A 14 7.13 -5.67 -5.09
N ASP A 15 8.39 -5.83 -5.52
CA ASP A 15 8.84 -7.04 -6.21
C ASP A 15 10.35 -7.26 -6.01
N PRO A 16 10.77 -8.21 -5.14
CA PRO A 16 9.96 -9.02 -4.22
C PRO A 16 9.52 -8.23 -2.97
N VAL A 17 8.44 -8.65 -2.30
CA VAL A 17 7.94 -7.97 -1.07
C VAL A 17 7.62 -8.90 0.11
N ASP A 18 7.63 -10.22 -0.09
CA ASP A 18 7.17 -11.19 0.92
C ASP A 18 7.98 -11.20 2.23
N HIS A 19 9.22 -10.69 2.19
CA HIS A 19 10.09 -10.56 3.36
C HIS A 19 9.83 -9.29 4.19
N SER A 20 8.88 -8.44 3.78
CA SER A 20 8.58 -7.20 4.48
C SER A 20 8.04 -7.47 5.89
N LEU A 21 8.59 -6.76 6.88
CA LEU A 21 8.06 -6.77 8.25
C LEU A 21 6.89 -5.79 8.43
N SER A 22 6.55 -5.00 7.41
CA SER A 22 5.46 -4.00 7.49
C SER A 22 4.11 -4.63 7.84
N PRO A 23 3.70 -5.78 7.26
CA PRO A 23 2.48 -6.46 7.68
C PRO A 23 2.49 -6.87 9.16
N VAL A 24 3.61 -7.36 9.69
CA VAL A 24 3.73 -7.72 11.11
C VAL A 24 3.55 -6.49 11.99
N MET A 25 4.28 -5.41 11.67
CA MET A 25 4.25 -4.16 12.43
C MET A 25 2.86 -3.51 12.42
N HIS A 26 2.25 -3.33 11.24
CA HIS A 26 0.96 -2.65 11.12
C HIS A 26 -0.19 -3.46 11.70
N ASN A 27 -0.24 -4.78 11.49
CA ASN A 27 -1.29 -5.60 12.09
C ASN A 27 -1.17 -5.66 13.62
N ALA A 28 0.06 -5.65 14.17
CA ALA A 28 0.25 -5.55 15.62
C ALA A 28 -0.32 -4.22 16.15
N ALA A 29 -0.01 -3.10 15.50
CA ALA A 29 -0.54 -1.79 15.88
C ALA A 29 -2.07 -1.71 15.73
N PHE A 30 -2.65 -2.24 14.64
CA PHE A 30 -4.10 -2.26 14.44
C PHE A 30 -4.82 -3.08 15.50
N LYS A 31 -4.23 -4.23 15.88
CA LYS A 31 -4.74 -5.08 16.96
C LYS A 31 -4.71 -4.35 18.30
N GLU A 32 -3.60 -3.72 18.66
CA GLU A 32 -3.42 -2.99 19.92
C GLU A 32 -4.40 -1.82 20.05
N LEU A 33 -4.59 -1.07 18.96
CA LEU A 33 -5.48 0.09 18.92
C LEU A 33 -6.96 -0.26 18.69
N GLY A 34 -7.31 -1.55 18.58
CA GLY A 34 -8.68 -1.98 18.32
C GLY A 34 -9.25 -1.52 16.96
N LEU A 35 -8.38 -1.22 15.99
CA LEU A 35 -8.76 -0.73 14.68
C LEU A 35 -9.20 -1.88 13.78
N ASN A 36 -10.31 -1.74 13.06
CA ASN A 36 -10.80 -2.77 12.13
C ASN A 36 -10.12 -2.72 10.75
N LEU A 37 -8.78 -2.86 10.74
CA LEU A 37 -7.94 -2.88 9.54
C LEU A 37 -7.02 -4.09 9.49
N VAL A 38 -6.78 -4.61 8.30
CA VAL A 38 -5.69 -5.56 8.03
C VAL A 38 -4.65 -4.94 7.11
N TYR A 39 -3.40 -5.32 7.30
CA TYR A 39 -2.29 -4.96 6.43
C TYR A 39 -1.73 -6.20 5.74
N VAL A 40 -1.66 -6.21 4.41
CA VAL A 40 -1.17 -7.36 3.62
C VAL A 40 -0.08 -6.96 2.63
N ALA A 41 0.68 -7.92 2.13
CA ALA A 41 1.70 -7.69 1.09
C ALA A 41 1.22 -8.29 -0.23
N PHE A 42 1.46 -7.57 -1.34
CA PHE A 42 1.20 -8.05 -2.69
C PHE A 42 2.46 -7.88 -3.55
N THR A 43 2.97 -8.98 -4.08
CA THR A 43 3.99 -8.92 -5.12
C THR A 43 3.36 -8.41 -6.41
N VAL A 44 3.88 -7.30 -6.94
CA VAL A 44 3.37 -6.62 -8.13
C VAL A 44 4.54 -6.40 -9.08
N THR A 45 4.50 -6.93 -10.30
CA THR A 45 5.57 -6.68 -11.26
C THR A 45 5.51 -5.25 -11.81
N ALA A 46 6.59 -4.74 -12.40
CA ALA A 46 6.59 -3.41 -13.03
C ALA A 46 5.50 -3.26 -14.12
N LYS A 47 5.18 -4.35 -14.84
CA LYS A 47 4.13 -4.35 -15.88
C LYS A 47 2.72 -4.22 -15.29
N ASP A 48 2.53 -4.67 -14.06
CA ASP A 48 1.23 -4.70 -13.39
C ASP A 48 1.01 -3.51 -12.46
N LEU A 49 2.01 -2.65 -12.26
CA LEU A 49 1.96 -1.54 -11.31
C LEU A 49 0.73 -0.64 -11.50
N LYS A 50 0.46 -0.22 -12.74
CA LYS A 50 -0.72 0.58 -13.09
C LYS A 50 -2.02 -0.14 -12.69
N HIS A 51 -2.13 -1.42 -13.03
CA HIS A 51 -3.33 -2.22 -12.74
C HIS A 51 -3.51 -2.43 -11.23
N ALA A 52 -2.42 -2.61 -10.49
CA ALA A 52 -2.45 -2.74 -9.04
C ALA A 52 -2.95 -1.46 -8.36
N VAL A 53 -2.47 -0.28 -8.78
CA VAL A 53 -2.93 1.02 -8.23
C VAL A 53 -4.41 1.25 -8.53
N LEU A 54 -4.83 1.05 -9.78
CA LEU A 54 -6.24 1.21 -10.17
C LEU A 54 -7.15 0.18 -9.51
N GLY A 55 -6.67 -1.05 -9.35
CA GLY A 55 -7.35 -2.12 -8.63
C GLY A 55 -7.52 -1.78 -7.15
N ALA A 56 -6.50 -1.24 -6.49
CA ALA A 56 -6.58 -0.80 -5.11
C ALA A 56 -7.63 0.30 -4.90
N LYS A 57 -7.70 1.27 -5.83
CA LYS A 57 -8.76 2.29 -5.85
C LYS A 57 -10.14 1.65 -5.99
N SER A 58 -10.30 0.76 -6.97
CA SER A 58 -11.58 0.10 -7.28
C SER A 58 -12.08 -0.83 -6.17
N LEU A 59 -11.18 -1.53 -5.48
CA LEU A 59 -11.49 -2.41 -4.36
C LEU A 59 -11.68 -1.65 -3.03
N GLY A 60 -11.47 -0.33 -3.02
CA GLY A 60 -11.64 0.49 -1.81
C GLY A 60 -10.58 0.22 -0.73
N LEU A 61 -9.36 -0.18 -1.12
CA LEU A 61 -8.24 -0.23 -0.17
C LEU A 61 -8.05 1.14 0.47
N LYS A 62 -7.74 1.18 1.76
CA LYS A 62 -7.59 2.44 2.50
C LYS A 62 -6.30 3.17 2.15
N GLY A 63 -5.28 2.44 1.73
CA GLY A 63 -4.01 2.98 1.28
C GLY A 63 -3.01 1.89 0.96
N LEU A 64 -1.93 2.29 0.29
CA LEU A 64 -0.83 1.41 -0.09
C LEU A 64 0.47 1.99 0.42
N ASN A 65 1.35 1.17 0.97
CA ASN A 65 2.77 1.45 0.92
C ASN A 65 3.36 0.90 -0.38
N VAL A 66 4.40 1.57 -0.85
CA VAL A 66 5.12 1.22 -2.07
C VAL A 66 6.59 1.04 -1.71
N THR A 67 7.16 -0.08 -2.14
CA THR A 67 8.57 -0.35 -1.98
C THR A 67 9.23 -0.66 -3.32
N MET A 68 10.54 -0.95 -3.29
CA MET A 68 11.33 -1.28 -4.46
C MET A 68 10.63 -2.36 -5.33
N PRO A 69 10.69 -2.23 -6.66
CA PRO A 69 11.32 -1.14 -7.43
C PRO A 69 10.40 0.07 -7.67
N HIS A 70 9.14 0.04 -7.24
CA HIS A 70 8.06 0.89 -7.78
C HIS A 70 7.97 2.32 -7.27
N LYS A 71 8.86 2.75 -6.37
CA LYS A 71 8.68 4.02 -5.65
C LYS A 71 8.66 5.24 -6.58
N ASN A 72 9.35 5.17 -7.71
CA ASN A 72 9.43 6.25 -8.68
C ASN A 72 8.29 6.16 -9.68
N GLU A 73 8.12 5.01 -10.35
CA GLU A 73 7.14 4.82 -11.42
C GLU A 73 5.69 4.91 -10.94
N VAL A 74 5.42 4.62 -9.66
CA VAL A 74 4.05 4.69 -9.12
C VAL A 74 3.46 6.10 -9.20
N MET A 75 4.32 7.14 -9.22
CA MET A 75 3.90 8.54 -9.25
C MET A 75 3.09 8.89 -10.50
N GLU A 76 3.29 8.17 -11.61
CA GLU A 76 2.53 8.38 -12.86
C GLU A 76 1.05 7.98 -12.75
N TYR A 77 0.68 7.24 -11.70
CA TYR A 77 -0.65 6.66 -11.51
C TYR A 77 -1.41 7.28 -10.33
N LEU A 78 -0.92 8.39 -9.76
CA LEU A 78 -1.52 9.07 -8.62
C LEU A 78 -2.22 10.36 -9.05
N ASP A 79 -3.34 10.66 -8.41
CA ASP A 79 -4.13 11.86 -8.69
C ASP A 79 -3.40 13.13 -8.20
N ASP A 80 -2.74 13.05 -7.03
CA ASP A 80 -2.00 14.14 -6.40
C ASP A 80 -0.71 13.66 -5.71
N LEU A 81 0.24 14.57 -5.55
CA LEU A 81 1.54 14.31 -4.92
C LEU A 81 1.90 15.40 -3.90
N ASP A 82 2.33 14.97 -2.71
CA ASP A 82 2.92 15.85 -1.71
C ASP A 82 4.17 16.56 -2.24
N LEU A 83 4.46 17.77 -1.72
CA LEU A 83 5.66 18.53 -2.11
C LEU A 83 6.95 17.74 -1.84
N SER A 84 6.99 16.97 -0.75
CA SER A 84 8.11 16.08 -0.43
C SER A 84 8.29 14.98 -1.47
N ALA A 85 7.20 14.33 -1.90
CA ALA A 85 7.23 13.31 -2.94
C ALA A 85 7.71 13.88 -4.28
N LYS A 86 7.25 15.09 -4.66
CA LYS A 86 7.73 15.79 -5.87
C LYS A 86 9.22 16.10 -5.80
N SER A 87 9.71 16.54 -4.63
CA SER A 87 11.11 16.91 -4.44
C SER A 87 12.05 15.70 -4.41
N VAL A 88 11.61 14.59 -3.81
CA VAL A 88 12.37 13.34 -3.72
C VAL A 88 12.29 12.54 -5.03
N GLY A 89 11.20 12.71 -5.79
CA GLY A 89 10.92 11.91 -6.99
C GLY A 89 10.52 10.48 -6.68
N ALA A 90 9.99 10.20 -5.48
CA ALA A 90 9.56 8.88 -5.07
C ALA A 90 8.42 8.92 -4.03
N VAL A 91 7.55 7.92 -4.06
CA VAL A 91 6.43 7.72 -3.13
C VAL A 91 6.57 6.36 -2.44
N ASN A 92 6.45 6.33 -1.11
CA ASN A 92 6.35 5.10 -0.34
C ASN A 92 4.96 4.88 0.30
N THR A 93 4.05 5.86 0.20
CA THR A 93 2.74 5.85 0.85
C THR A 93 1.71 6.54 -0.03
N ILE A 94 0.60 5.86 -0.28
CA ILE A 94 -0.55 6.33 -1.05
C ILE A 94 -1.77 6.27 -0.14
N LEU A 95 -2.51 7.39 -0.07
CA LEU A 95 -3.82 7.46 0.57
C LEU A 95 -4.90 7.42 -0.51
N ASN A 96 -5.90 6.56 -0.31
CA ASN A 96 -7.11 6.49 -1.13
C ASN A 96 -8.31 7.01 -0.34
#